data_AF-A0A8T4E6E1-F1
#
_entry.id   AF-A0A8T4E6E1-F1
#
_cell.length_a   1.000
_cell.length_b   1.000
_cell.length_c   1.000
_cell.angle_alpha   90.00
_cell.angle_beta   90.00
_cell.angle_gamma   90.00
#
_symmetry.space_group_name_H-M   'P 1'
#
loop_
_entity.id
_entity.type
_entity.pdbx_description
1 polymer ?
#
loop_
_entity_poly.entity_id
_entity_poly.type
_entity_poly.pdbx_seq_one_letter_code
_entity_poly.pdbx_strand_id
1 'polypeptide(L)'
;MRYNFMRKDPEKVLKFIVISGVVLIAIGFFAFISLKSTDDVQKPDNSSQDLDPSEEELYACESDSDCLMVNGDCCGCELGGSSIAINAKYADYWNKKLVPECKEFSCPDITPEDIRCDFFPQCLKNKCSVTYAM
;
A
#
# COMPACT_ATOMS: atom_id res chain seq x y z
N MET A 1 -23.75 -57.79 0.08
CA MET A 1 -25.03 -57.97 -0.65
C MET A 1 -24.74 -58.01 -2.15
N ARG A 2 -25.31 -59.01 -2.84
CA ARG A 2 -25.10 -59.30 -4.27
C ARG A 2 -25.62 -58.17 -5.16
N TYR A 3 -24.76 -57.47 -5.89
CA TYR A 3 -25.16 -56.66 -7.05
C TYR A 3 -25.41 -57.56 -8.27
N ASN A 4 -26.49 -58.34 -8.23
CA ASN A 4 -26.97 -59.14 -9.37
C ASN A 4 -28.19 -58.45 -10.02
N PHE A 5 -28.01 -57.23 -10.50
CA PHE A 5 -29.10 -56.49 -11.20
C PHE A 5 -28.62 -55.72 -12.44
N MET A 6 -27.59 -56.19 -13.13
CA MET A 6 -27.09 -55.54 -14.36
C MET A 6 -26.94 -56.56 -15.49
N ARG A 7 -28.05 -57.16 -15.93
CA ARG A 7 -28.03 -57.99 -17.14
C ARG A 7 -29.39 -58.14 -17.84
N LYS A 8 -30.26 -57.12 -17.83
CA LYS A 8 -31.57 -57.24 -18.48
C LYS A 8 -31.88 -56.25 -19.61
N ASP A 9 -31.24 -55.09 -19.73
CA ASP A 9 -31.47 -54.19 -20.88
C ASP A 9 -30.26 -53.25 -21.09
N PRO A 10 -29.32 -53.53 -22.02
CA PRO A 10 -28.12 -52.70 -22.20
C PRO A 10 -28.44 -51.27 -22.66
N GLU A 11 -29.54 -51.06 -23.40
CA GLU A 11 -29.97 -49.73 -23.83
C GLU A 11 -30.41 -48.83 -22.67
N LYS A 12 -31.03 -49.40 -21.63
CA LYS A 12 -31.47 -48.63 -20.46
C LYS A 12 -30.28 -48.26 -19.59
N VAL A 13 -29.32 -49.17 -19.43
CA VAL A 13 -28.08 -48.92 -18.68
C VAL A 13 -27.27 -47.80 -19.34
N LEU A 14 -27.17 -47.79 -20.67
CA LEU A 14 -26.47 -46.73 -21.40
C LEU A 14 -27.16 -45.36 -21.21
N LYS A 15 -28.49 -45.30 -21.25
CA LYS A 15 -29.26 -44.07 -20.99
C LYS A 15 -29.06 -43.55 -19.56
N PHE A 16 -29.04 -44.45 -18.56
CA PHE A 16 -28.79 -44.05 -17.16
C PHE A 16 -27.38 -43.50 -16.95
N ILE A 17 -26.35 -44.09 -17.58
CA ILE A 17 -24.96 -43.61 -17.48
C ILE A 17 -24.81 -42.22 -18.12
N VAL A 18 -25.40 -42.00 -19.31
CA VAL A 18 -25.34 -40.70 -19.99
C VAL A 18 -26.06 -39.62 -19.18
N ILE A 19 -27.27 -39.90 -18.67
CA ILE A 19 -28.03 -38.92 -17.87
C ILE A 19 -27.30 -38.60 -16.56
N SER A 20 -26.79 -39.62 -15.85
CA SER A 20 -26.01 -39.41 -14.62
C SER A 20 -24.73 -38.62 -14.88
N GLY A 21 -24.04 -38.85 -16.00
CA GLY A 21 -22.85 -38.09 -16.39
C GLY A 21 -23.15 -36.62 -16.67
N VAL A 22 -24.21 -36.33 -17.42
CA VAL A 22 -24.63 -34.95 -17.74
C VAL A 22 -25.03 -34.18 -16.47
N VAL A 23 -25.74 -34.84 -15.54
CA VAL A 23 -26.15 -34.23 -14.26
C VAL A 23 -24.93 -33.91 -13.38
N LEU A 24 -23.94 -34.81 -13.30
CA LEU A 24 -22.72 -34.56 -12.51
C LEU A 24 -21.86 -33.44 -13.12
N ILE A 25 -21.77 -33.37 -14.45
CA ILE A 25 -21.04 -32.29 -15.14
C ILE A 25 -21.73 -30.94 -14.91
N ALA A 26 -23.07 -30.89 -14.96
CA ALA A 26 -23.83 -29.65 -14.73
C ALA A 26 -23.70 -29.13 -13.29
N ILE A 27 -23.72 -30.02 -12.28
CA ILE A 27 -23.55 -29.64 -10.87
C ILE A 27 -22.12 -29.16 -10.60
N GLY A 28 -21.11 -29.83 -11.18
CA GLY A 28 -19.71 -29.42 -11.08
C GLY A 28 -19.44 -28.05 -11.73
N PHE A 29 -20.05 -27.76 -12.87
CA PHE A 29 -19.92 -26.47 -13.54
C PHE A 29 -20.58 -25.33 -12.75
N PHE A 30 -21.75 -25.56 -12.14
CA PHE A 30 -22.42 -24.55 -11.33
C PHE A 30 -21.63 -24.16 -10.08
N ALA A 31 -20.92 -25.10 -9.45
CA ALA A 31 -20.05 -24.80 -8.31
C ALA A 31 -18.76 -24.03 -8.72
N PHE A 32 -18.26 -24.24 -9.94
CA PHE A 32 -17.03 -23.59 -10.42
C PHE A 32 -17.26 -22.12 -10.82
N ILE A 33 -18.46 -21.76 -11.28
CA ILE A 33 -18.79 -20.37 -11.65
C ILE A 33 -18.93 -19.48 -10.41
N SER A 34 -19.38 -20.02 -9.27
CA SER A 34 -19.54 -19.25 -8.02
C SER A 34 -18.25 -19.00 -7.23
N LEU A 35 -17.10 -19.54 -7.66
CA LEU A 35 -15.81 -19.37 -6.99
C LEU A 35 -14.83 -18.48 -7.76
N LYS A 36 -15.31 -17.74 -8.77
CA LYS A 36 -14.56 -16.62 -9.33
C LYS A 36 -14.96 -15.36 -8.58
N SER A 37 -14.31 -15.16 -7.42
CA SER A 37 -14.34 -13.90 -6.68
C SER A 37 -13.84 -12.82 -7.63
N THR A 38 -14.76 -12.00 -8.12
CA THR A 38 -14.47 -10.73 -8.77
C THR A 38 -14.09 -9.74 -7.68
N ASP A 39 -12.80 -9.74 -7.30
CA ASP A 39 -12.16 -8.62 -6.59
C ASP A 39 -10.73 -8.42 -7.11
N ASP A 40 -10.54 -8.49 -8.42
CA ASP A 40 -9.57 -7.58 -9.04
C ASP A 40 -10.33 -6.32 -9.38
N VAL A 41 -10.55 -5.49 -8.33
CA VAL A 41 -10.54 -4.05 -8.53
C VAL A 41 -9.25 -3.78 -9.27
N GLN A 42 -9.36 -3.54 -10.58
CA GLN A 42 -8.31 -2.94 -11.36
C GLN A 42 -8.17 -1.52 -10.84
N LYS A 43 -7.53 -1.41 -9.66
CA LYS A 43 -6.79 -0.22 -9.26
C LYS A 43 -5.98 0.10 -10.50
N PRO A 44 -6.09 1.30 -11.08
CA PRO A 44 -5.20 1.66 -12.16
C PRO A 44 -3.79 1.32 -11.66
N ASP A 45 -3.19 0.34 -12.31
CA ASP A 45 -1.78 0.06 -12.27
C ASP A 45 -1.13 1.27 -12.94
N ASN A 46 -1.13 2.37 -12.20
CA ASN A 46 -0.08 3.34 -12.30
C ASN A 46 1.11 2.68 -11.62
N SER A 47 1.75 1.80 -12.37
CA SER A 47 3.18 1.55 -12.31
C SER A 47 3.89 2.89 -12.59
N SER A 48 3.70 3.86 -11.70
CA SER A 48 4.70 4.85 -11.41
C SER A 48 5.57 4.19 -10.35
N GLN A 49 6.41 3.28 -10.83
CA GLN A 49 7.72 2.96 -10.31
C GLN A 49 7.96 3.40 -8.86
N ASP A 50 8.11 2.42 -7.96
CA ASP A 50 8.84 2.57 -6.69
C ASP A 50 10.33 2.92 -6.97
N LEU A 51 10.58 4.02 -7.69
CA LEU A 51 11.90 4.62 -7.79
C LEU A 51 12.01 5.53 -6.59
N ASP A 52 12.93 5.16 -5.71
CA ASP A 52 13.47 6.03 -4.69
C ASP A 52 13.82 7.39 -5.34
N PRO A 53 13.17 8.51 -4.98
CA PRO A 53 13.49 9.80 -5.56
C PRO A 53 14.95 10.13 -5.29
N SER A 54 15.62 10.71 -6.27
CA SER A 54 16.95 11.26 -6.01
C SER A 54 16.87 12.33 -4.93
N GLU A 55 17.99 12.56 -4.23
CA GLU A 55 18.04 13.60 -3.20
C GLU A 55 17.66 14.97 -3.77
N GLU A 56 18.07 15.27 -5.01
CA GLU A 56 17.73 16.51 -5.70
C GLU A 56 16.21 16.65 -5.89
N GLU A 57 15.53 15.60 -6.34
CA GLU A 57 14.07 15.59 -6.51
C GLU A 57 13.32 15.69 -5.18
N LEU A 58 13.81 15.03 -4.14
CA LEU A 58 13.20 15.03 -2.81
C LEU A 58 13.08 16.45 -2.25
N TYR A 59 14.07 17.31 -2.54
CA TYR A 59 14.09 18.69 -2.07
C TYR A 59 13.70 19.72 -3.14
N ALA A 60 13.41 19.34 -4.39
CA ALA A 60 13.10 20.29 -5.45
C ALA A 60 11.76 21.01 -5.21
N CYS A 61 11.65 22.28 -5.61
CA CYS A 61 10.39 23.03 -5.54
C CYS A 61 10.36 24.15 -6.60
N GLU A 62 9.15 24.61 -6.93
CA GLU A 62 8.91 25.80 -7.75
C GLU A 62 8.32 26.95 -6.90
N SER A 63 7.62 26.60 -5.82
CA SER A 63 6.90 27.50 -4.92
C SER A 63 6.92 27.01 -3.47
N ASP A 64 6.66 27.92 -2.52
CA ASP A 64 6.59 27.56 -1.09
C ASP A 64 5.51 26.50 -0.81
N SER A 65 4.41 26.49 -1.58
CA SER A 65 3.34 25.50 -1.46
C SER A 65 3.75 24.08 -1.85
N ASP A 66 4.86 23.93 -2.57
CA ASP A 66 5.40 22.61 -2.91
C ASP A 66 6.17 22.00 -1.74
N CYS A 67 6.52 22.80 -0.73
CA CYS A 67 7.34 22.35 0.39
C CYS A 67 6.49 21.99 1.61
N LEU A 68 6.78 20.82 2.18
CA LEU A 68 6.15 20.31 3.39
C LEU A 68 7.21 20.12 4.47
N MET A 69 6.89 20.58 5.69
CA MET A 69 7.73 20.30 6.85
C MET A 69 7.46 18.87 7.36
N VAL A 70 8.54 18.11 7.52
CA VAL A 70 8.52 16.73 8.03
C VAL A 70 9.61 16.56 9.08
N ASN A 71 9.55 15.49 9.87
CA ASN A 71 10.63 15.18 10.81
C ASN A 71 11.88 14.76 10.03
N GLY A 72 13.02 15.36 10.36
CA GLY A 72 14.34 14.98 9.82
C GLY A 72 14.90 13.72 10.47
N ASP A 73 14.37 13.36 11.63
CA ASP A 73 14.75 12.19 12.43
C ASP A 73 13.54 11.61 13.16
N CYS A 74 13.78 10.65 14.04
CA CYS A 74 12.73 9.93 14.75
C CYS A 74 11.95 10.73 15.79
N CYS A 75 12.51 11.84 16.26
CA CYS A 75 11.94 12.61 17.36
C CYS A 75 11.22 13.84 16.88
N GLY A 76 11.68 14.42 15.76
CA GLY A 76 11.21 15.73 15.33
C GLY A 76 11.61 16.81 16.32
N CYS A 77 11.38 18.06 15.93
CA CYS A 77 11.84 19.20 16.73
C CYS A 77 11.22 19.25 18.15
N GLU A 78 9.94 18.90 18.31
CA GLU A 78 9.23 19.00 19.61
C GLU A 78 9.82 18.09 20.70
N LEU A 79 10.51 17.03 20.31
CA LEU A 79 11.21 16.10 21.20
C LEU A 79 12.75 16.19 21.03
N GLY A 80 13.24 17.30 20.46
CA GLY A 80 14.66 17.68 20.44
C GLY A 80 15.46 17.06 19.31
N GLY A 81 14.74 16.49 18.36
CA GLY A 81 15.27 16.18 17.05
C GLY A 81 15.22 17.40 16.13
N SER A 82 15.08 17.10 14.86
CA SER A 82 15.18 18.03 13.75
C SER A 82 13.94 17.96 12.87
N SER A 83 13.62 19.09 12.26
CA SER A 83 12.62 19.18 11.20
C SER A 83 13.32 19.57 9.91
N ILE A 84 12.89 19.00 8.80
CA ILE A 84 13.35 19.33 7.45
C ILE A 84 12.16 19.73 6.58
N ALA A 85 12.44 20.36 5.44
CA ALA A 85 11.44 20.64 4.42
C ALA A 85 11.75 19.79 3.17
N ILE A 86 10.77 19.06 2.67
CA ILE A 86 10.87 18.26 1.44
C ILE A 86 9.75 18.67 0.48
N ASN A 87 9.83 18.24 -0.77
CA ASN A 87 8.72 18.37 -1.69
C ASN A 87 7.53 17.52 -1.19
N ALA A 88 6.35 18.13 -1.10
CA ALA A 88 5.13 17.54 -0.56
C ALA A 88 4.71 16.26 -1.30
N LYS A 89 5.06 16.12 -2.58
CA LYS A 89 4.82 14.90 -3.37
C LYS A 89 5.47 13.66 -2.75
N TYR A 90 6.57 13.82 -2.02
CA TYR A 90 7.34 12.71 -1.45
C TYR A 90 7.09 12.48 0.05
N ALA A 91 6.04 13.09 0.62
CA ALA A 91 5.67 12.90 2.03
C ALA A 91 5.47 11.42 2.38
N ASP A 92 4.73 10.68 1.55
CA ASP A 92 4.48 9.25 1.77
C ASP A 92 5.75 8.41 1.66
N TYR A 93 6.63 8.76 0.72
CA TYR A 93 7.94 8.11 0.56
C TYR A 93 8.79 8.34 1.82
N TRP A 94 8.90 9.59 2.27
CA TRP A 94 9.68 9.94 3.45
C TRP A 94 9.19 9.23 4.71
N ASN A 95 7.87 9.17 4.90
CA ASN A 95 7.28 8.50 6.04
C ASN A 95 7.58 6.99 6.02
N LYS A 96 7.46 6.33 4.85
CA LYS A 96 7.82 4.92 4.69
C LYS A 96 9.30 4.63 4.94
N LYS A 97 10.18 5.59 4.64
CA LYS A 97 11.62 5.51 4.93
C LYS A 97 11.91 5.67 6.42
N LEU A 98 11.32 6.67 7.06
CA LEU A 98 11.63 7.05 8.44
C LEU A 98 11.02 6.10 9.48
N VAL A 99 9.78 5.66 9.30
CA VAL A 99 9.08 4.75 10.25
C VAL A 99 9.88 3.50 10.65
N PRO A 100 10.44 2.71 9.71
CA PRO A 100 11.22 1.54 10.08
C PRO A 100 12.52 1.88 10.82
N GLU A 101 13.17 3.00 10.49
CA GLU A 101 14.39 3.47 11.17
C GLU A 101 14.10 3.86 12.63
N CYS A 102 12.87 4.29 12.91
CA CYS A 102 12.47 4.80 14.23
C CYS A 102 11.85 3.78 15.16
N LYS A 103 11.66 2.54 14.73
CA LYS A 103 10.94 1.50 15.50
C LYS A 103 11.56 1.19 16.87
N GLU A 104 12.87 1.35 17.00
CA GLU A 104 13.61 1.07 18.25
C GLU A 104 14.22 2.34 18.86
N PHE A 105 13.93 3.52 18.31
CA PHE A 105 14.48 4.78 18.79
C PHE A 105 13.66 5.33 19.95
N SER A 106 14.32 5.72 21.04
CA SER A 106 13.69 6.41 22.16
C SER A 106 14.13 7.87 22.18
N CYS A 107 13.18 8.79 22.13
CA CYS A 107 13.45 10.21 22.15
C CYS A 107 13.79 10.68 23.57
N PRO A 108 14.70 11.67 23.71
CA PRO A 108 14.94 12.29 25.00
C PRO A 108 13.66 12.98 25.48
N ASP A 109 13.39 12.86 26.78
CA ASP A 109 12.32 13.61 27.43
C ASP A 109 12.85 15.01 27.75
N ILE A 110 12.39 15.98 26.97
CA ILE A 110 12.80 17.37 27.10
C ILE A 110 11.59 18.25 27.30
N THR A 111 11.77 19.23 28.17
CA THR A 111 10.73 20.21 28.49
C THR A 111 10.54 21.15 27.30
N PRO A 112 9.32 21.31 26.79
CA PRO A 112 9.02 22.17 25.63
C PRO A 112 9.39 23.66 25.80
N GLU A 113 9.68 24.10 27.03
CA GLU A 113 9.87 25.50 27.40
C GLU A 113 11.12 26.14 26.77
N ASP A 114 12.14 25.34 26.42
CA ASP A 114 13.40 25.84 25.84
C ASP A 114 13.54 25.53 24.33
N ILE A 115 12.60 24.81 23.73
CA ILE A 115 12.70 24.33 22.36
C ILE A 115 11.92 25.28 21.44
N ARG A 116 12.63 25.90 20.50
CA ARG A 116 12.00 26.70 19.44
C ARG A 116 11.83 25.85 18.20
N CYS A 117 10.58 25.50 17.90
CA CYS A 117 10.19 24.82 16.66
C CYS A 117 9.41 25.73 15.69
N ASP A 118 9.58 27.05 15.83
CA ASP A 118 8.91 28.08 15.02
C ASP A 118 9.55 28.20 13.63
N PHE A 119 9.42 27.13 12.86
CA PHE A 119 9.97 27.00 11.53
C PHE A 119 8.87 26.78 10.49
N PHE A 120 9.16 27.22 9.26
CA PHE A 120 8.23 27.11 8.14
C PHE A 120 8.99 26.64 6.89
N PRO A 121 8.39 25.76 6.08
CA PRO A 121 8.98 25.34 4.82
C PRO A 121 8.91 26.49 3.81
N GLN A 122 10.01 26.74 3.10
CA GLN A 122 10.09 27.72 2.01
C GLN A 122 10.88 27.15 0.83
N CYS A 123 10.51 27.59 -0.37
CA CYS A 123 11.23 27.29 -1.59
C CYS A 123 12.32 28.34 -1.86
N LEU A 124 13.55 28.03 -1.48
CA LEU A 124 14.69 28.92 -1.66
C LEU A 124 15.63 28.37 -2.72
N LYS A 125 15.79 29.10 -3.82
CA LYS A 125 16.65 28.69 -4.96
C LYS A 125 16.27 27.31 -5.52
N ASN A 126 14.97 27.09 -5.73
CA ASN A 126 14.38 25.82 -6.21
C ASN A 126 14.64 24.62 -5.29
N LYS A 127 14.93 24.86 -4.01
CA LYS A 127 15.11 23.84 -2.99
C LYS A 127 14.28 24.13 -1.75
N CYS A 128 13.53 23.15 -1.27
CA CYS A 128 12.83 23.20 0.00
C CYS A 128 13.84 23.34 1.13
N SER A 129 13.64 24.36 1.94
CA SER A 129 14.45 24.66 3.12
C SER A 129 13.56 25.07 4.28
N VAL A 130 14.06 24.84 5.48
CA VAL A 130 13.42 25.29 6.71
C VAL A 130 13.90 26.70 7.02
N THR A 131 12.97 27.60 7.33
CA THR A 131 13.26 29.01 7.67
C THR A 131 12.55 29.40 8.96
N TYR A 132 13.11 30.32 9.73
CA TYR A 132 12.52 30.82 10.97
C TYR A 132 11.45 31.88 10.69
N ALA A 133 10.37 31.91 11.47
CA ALA A 133 9.57 33.12 11.56
C ALA A 133 10.39 34.21 12.28
N MET A 134 10.57 35.34 11.60
CA MET A 134 11.11 36.57 12.17
C MET A 134 10.00 37.37 12.87
#